data_AF-A0A919BBI6-F1
#
_entry.id   AF-A0A919BBI6-F1
#
_cell.length_a   1.000
_cell.length_b   1.000
_cell.length_c   1.000
_cell.angle_alpha   90.00
_cell.angle_beta   90.00
_cell.angle_gamma   90.00
#
_symmetry.space_group_name_H-M   'P 1'
#
loop_
_entity.id
_entity.type
_entity.pdbx_description
1 polymer ?
#
loop_
_entity_poly.entity_id
_entity_poly.type
_entity_poly.pdbx_seq_one_letter_code
_entity_poly.pdbx_strand_id
1 'polypeptide(L)'
;MSNNSIQTQEMLEKRWDLAGIIIGLLGCVAQLTQVLNEWQRDTPSGLSIGFVSGYWLVFAFWLSYGLFFKRSAIIITNAIALLLQTILLISLF
;
A
#
# COMPACT_ATOMS: atom_id res chain seq x y z
N MET A 1 7.88 37.96 8.38
CA MET A 1 7.39 37.27 7.16
C MET A 1 7.83 35.80 7.07
N SER A 2 8.97 35.34 7.62
CA SER A 2 9.40 33.93 7.46
C SER A 2 8.65 32.89 8.33
N ASN A 3 8.06 33.28 9.46
CA ASN A 3 7.40 32.32 10.37
C ASN A 3 6.08 31.77 9.78
N ASN A 4 5.33 32.63 9.08
CA ASN A 4 4.06 32.25 8.44
C ASN A 4 4.28 31.30 7.25
N SER A 5 5.39 31.45 6.50
CA SER A 5 5.70 30.54 5.39
C SER A 5 6.07 29.14 5.87
N ILE A 6 6.81 29.03 6.98
CA ILE A 6 7.20 27.72 7.56
C ILE A 6 5.96 26.98 8.08
N GLN A 7 5.09 27.65 8.84
CA GLN A 7 3.83 27.05 9.31
C GLN A 7 2.91 26.62 8.17
N THR A 8 2.86 27.39 7.08
CA THR A 8 2.03 27.06 5.91
C THR A 8 2.54 25.79 5.21
N GLN A 9 3.87 25.63 5.10
CA GLN A 9 4.47 24.43 4.51
C GLN A 9 4.22 23.19 5.37
N GLU A 10 4.39 23.28 6.69
CA GLU A 10 4.13 22.16 7.60
C GLU A 10 2.65 21.69 7.54
N MET A 11 1.72 22.64 7.50
CA MET A 11 0.29 22.34 7.34
C MET A 11 -0.02 21.67 6.00
N LEU A 12 0.64 22.11 4.93
CA LEU A 12 0.49 21.52 3.60
C LEU A 12 1.04 20.09 3.56
N GLU A 13 2.22 19.84 4.13
CA GLU A 13 2.83 18.52 4.23
C GLU A 13 1.91 17.53 4.96
N LYS A 14 1.35 17.93 6.11
CA LYS A 14 0.39 17.09 6.87
C LYS A 14 -0.86 16.74 6.06
N ARG A 15 -1.38 17.67 5.27
CA ARG A 15 -2.55 17.43 4.41
C ARG A 15 -2.23 16.45 3.28
N TRP A 16 -1.04 16.55 2.69
CA TRP A 16 -0.60 15.60 1.66
C TRP A 16 -0.31 14.21 2.22
N ASP A 17 0.26 14.11 3.42
CA ASP A 17 0.47 12.83 4.10
C ASP A 17 -0.88 12.16 4.40
N LEU A 18 -1.85 12.92 4.93
CA LEU A 18 -3.21 12.41 5.16
C LEU A 18 -3.91 11.99 3.85
N ALA A 19 -3.82 12.80 2.79
CA ALA A 19 -4.38 12.44 1.49
C ALA A 19 -3.73 11.16 0.94
N GLY A 20 -2.41 11.01 1.10
CA GLY A 20 -1.67 9.81 0.73
C GLY A 20 -2.16 8.57 1.47
N ILE A 21 -2.43 8.68 2.78
CA ILE A 21 -3.01 7.59 3.57
C ILE A 21 -4.39 7.20 3.02
N ILE A 22 -5.29 8.18 2.81
CA ILE A 22 -6.65 7.91 2.35
C ILE A 22 -6.64 7.22 0.98
N ILE A 23 -5.90 7.77 0.01
CA ILE A 23 -5.84 7.19 -1.34
C ILE A 23 -5.14 5.83 -1.33
N GLY A 24 -4.05 5.66 -0.58
CA GLY A 24 -3.39 4.36 -0.48
C GLY A 24 -4.25 3.30 0.21
N LEU A 25 -5.08 3.68 1.18
CA LEU A 25 -6.07 2.77 1.78
C LEU A 25 -7.16 2.35 0.79
N LEU A 26 -7.58 3.22 -0.13
CA LEU A 26 -8.48 2.82 -1.22
C LEU A 26 -7.83 1.74 -2.12
N GLY A 27 -6.53 1.88 -2.40
CA GLY A 27 -5.75 0.84 -3.08
C GLY A 27 -5.74 -0.48 -2.29
N CYS A 28 -5.56 -0.41 -0.97
CA CYS A 28 -5.61 -1.59 -0.09
C CYS A 28 -7.01 -2.25 -0.10
N VAL A 29 -8.09 -1.46 -0.12
CA VAL A 29 -9.46 -1.99 -0.22
C VAL A 29 -9.65 -2.72 -1.56
N ALA A 30 -9.19 -2.15 -2.67
CA ALA A 30 -9.25 -2.82 -3.97
C ALA A 30 -8.42 -4.11 -4.00
N GLN A 31 -7.29 -4.16 -3.29
CA GLN A 31 -6.49 -5.38 -3.18
C GLN A 31 -7.15 -6.42 -2.25
N LEU A 32 -7.82 -5.98 -1.19
CA LEU A 32 -8.59 -6.86 -0.32
C LEU A 32 -9.74 -7.54 -1.08
N THR A 33 -10.43 -6.84 -1.99
CA THR A 33 -11.46 -7.49 -2.81
C THR A 33 -10.87 -8.56 -3.72
N GLN A 34 -9.66 -8.36 -4.26
CA GLN A 34 -8.95 -9.39 -5.02
C GLN A 34 -8.63 -10.63 -4.16
N VAL A 35 -8.19 -10.44 -2.91
CA VAL A 35 -7.95 -11.52 -1.96
C VAL A 35 -9.22 -12.32 -1.67
N LEU A 36 -10.32 -11.63 -1.38
CA LEU A 36 -11.61 -12.27 -1.11
C LEU A 36 -12.13 -13.04 -2.33
N ASN A 37 -12.01 -12.47 -3.53
CA ASN A 37 -12.39 -13.13 -4.77
C ASN A 37 -11.56 -14.39 -5.04
N GLU A 38 -10.26 -14.36 -4.72
CA GLU A 38 -9.40 -15.54 -4.88
C GLU A 38 -9.80 -16.66 -3.92
N TRP A 39 -10.06 -16.33 -2.65
CA TRP A 39 -10.47 -17.31 -1.64
C TRP A 39 -11.84 -17.95 -1.87
N GLN A 40 -12.77 -17.21 -2.46
CA GLN A 40 -14.12 -17.71 -2.75
C GLN A 40 -14.19 -18.46 -4.09
N ARG A 41 -13.08 -18.59 -4.82
CA ARG A 41 -13.12 -19.12 -6.17
C ARG A 41 -13.09 -20.65 -6.17
N ASP A 42 -14.07 -21.25 -6.82
CA ASP A 42 -14.18 -22.71 -6.99
C ASP A 42 -13.39 -23.26 -8.20
N THR A 43 -12.69 -22.38 -8.94
CA THR A 43 -11.95 -22.71 -10.16
C THR A 43 -10.46 -22.40 -10.03
N PRO A 44 -9.58 -23.00 -10.85
CA PRO A 44 -8.14 -22.72 -10.82
C PRO A 44 -7.81 -21.24 -11.03
N SER A 45 -6.69 -20.78 -10.48
CA SER A 45 -6.31 -19.37 -10.56
C SER A 45 -5.94 -18.90 -11.95
N GLY A 46 -6.54 -17.78 -12.35
CA GLY A 46 -6.13 -17.02 -13.52
C GLY A 46 -5.02 -16.01 -13.22
N LEU A 47 -4.64 -15.83 -11.95
CA LEU A 47 -3.59 -14.89 -11.58
C LEU A 47 -2.20 -15.46 -11.87
N SER A 48 -1.34 -14.64 -12.47
CA SER A 48 0.07 -14.99 -12.65
C SER A 48 0.82 -14.87 -11.33
N ILE A 49 1.46 -15.98 -10.91
CA ILE A 49 2.34 -15.99 -9.72
C ILE A 49 3.46 -14.95 -9.87
N GLY A 50 4.01 -14.78 -11.08
CA GLY A 50 5.04 -13.76 -11.36
C GLY A 50 4.53 -12.33 -11.16
N PHE A 51 3.29 -12.06 -11.55
CA PHE A 51 2.66 -10.76 -11.32
C PHE A 51 2.43 -10.50 -9.82
N VAL A 52 1.87 -11.48 -9.11
CA VAL A 52 1.55 -11.35 -7.68
C VAL A 52 2.82 -11.21 -6.84
N SER A 53 3.84 -12.02 -7.09
CA SER A 53 5.14 -11.93 -6.42
C SER A 53 5.93 -10.67 -6.81
N GLY A 54 5.81 -10.20 -8.06
CA GLY A 54 6.39 -8.92 -8.48
C GLY A 54 5.86 -7.74 -7.68
N TYR A 55 4.53 -7.63 -7.52
CA TYR A 55 3.94 -6.57 -6.69
C TYR A 55 4.25 -6.75 -5.19
N TRP A 56 4.41 -7.98 -4.73
CA TRP A 56 4.88 -8.24 -3.36
C TRP A 56 6.25 -7.57 -3.11
N LEU A 57 7.20 -7.73 -4.05
CA LEU A 57 8.51 -7.08 -3.97
C LEU A 57 8.41 -5.55 -4.04
N VAL A 58 7.52 -5.02 -4.88
CA VAL A 58 7.27 -3.57 -4.97
C VAL A 58 6.78 -3.02 -3.63
N PHE A 59 5.80 -3.65 -2.98
CA PHE A 59 5.30 -3.20 -1.68
C PHE A 59 6.36 -3.35 -0.57
N ALA A 60 7.16 -4.42 -0.59
CA ALA A 60 8.27 -4.60 0.35
C ALA A 60 9.33 -3.51 0.20
N PHE A 61 9.66 -3.15 -1.04
CA PHE A 61 10.59 -2.06 -1.33
C PHE A 61 10.04 -0.71 -0.84
N TRP A 62 8.80 -0.37 -1.20
CA TRP A 62 8.20 0.91 -0.80
C TRP A 62 7.97 1.03 0.70
N LEU A 63 7.63 -0.06 1.39
CA LEU A 63 7.59 -0.08 2.85
C LEU A 63 8.97 0.24 3.44
N SER A 64 10.02 -0.43 2.94
CA SER A 64 11.39 -0.19 3.38
C SER A 64 11.85 1.25 3.11
N TYR A 65 11.49 1.79 1.94
CA TYR A 65 11.71 3.18 1.58
C TYR A 65 10.99 4.14 2.54
N GLY A 66 9.70 3.89 2.82
CA GLY A 66 8.90 4.69 3.74
C GLY A 66 9.51 4.73 5.14
N LEU A 67 10.00 3.60 5.64
CA LEU A 67 10.69 3.50 6.93
C LEU A 67 11.99 4.31 6.94
N PHE A 68 12.81 4.21 5.89
CA PHE A 68 14.07 4.96 5.78
C PHE A 68 13.87 6.48 5.77
N PHE A 69 12.85 6.96 5.05
CA PHE A 69 12.54 8.39 4.94
C PHE A 69 11.46 8.90 5.92
N LYS A 70 11.00 8.05 6.85
CA LYS A 70 9.98 8.36 7.86
C LYS A 70 8.69 8.97 7.28
N ARG A 71 8.20 8.42 6.16
CA ARG A 71 6.97 8.89 5.49
C ARG A 71 5.77 8.02 5.88
N SER A 72 4.94 8.51 6.79
CA SER A 72 3.82 7.76 7.38
C SER A 72 2.85 7.24 6.33
N ALA A 73 2.47 8.05 5.33
CA ALA A 73 1.57 7.59 4.27
C ALA A 73 2.09 6.37 3.52
N ILE A 74 3.38 6.37 3.16
CA ILE A 74 4.01 5.25 2.45
C ILE A 74 4.08 4.03 3.35
N ILE A 75 4.50 4.20 4.62
CA ILE A 75 4.65 3.09 5.57
C ILE A 75 3.30 2.39 5.78
N ILE A 76 2.26 3.14 6.17
CA ILE A 76 0.96 2.56 6.56
C ILE A 76 0.35 1.80 5.38
N THR A 77 0.33 2.44 4.21
CA THR A 77 -0.35 1.89 3.03
C THR A 77 0.40 0.68 2.47
N ASN A 78 1.73 0.73 2.38
CA ASN A 78 2.51 -0.40 1.85
C ASN A 78 2.63 -1.55 2.86
N ALA A 79 2.56 -1.30 4.16
CA ALA A 79 2.49 -2.37 5.15
C ALA A 79 1.21 -3.20 4.99
N ILE A 80 0.06 -2.53 4.84
CA ILE A 80 -1.23 -3.20 4.63
C ILE A 80 -1.24 -3.90 3.26
N ALA A 81 -0.80 -3.22 2.20
CA ALA A 81 -0.72 -3.80 0.86
C ALA A 81 0.20 -5.02 0.80
N LEU A 82 1.35 -5.00 1.48
CA LEU A 82 2.25 -6.14 1.55
C LEU A 82 1.63 -7.32 2.29
N LEU A 83 0.91 -7.08 3.39
CA LEU A 83 0.19 -8.12 4.12
C LEU A 83 -0.88 -8.76 3.23
N LEU A 84 -1.72 -7.96 2.57
CA LEU A 84 -2.75 -8.45 1.65
C LEU A 84 -2.13 -9.21 0.47
N GLN A 85 -1.01 -8.74 -0.07
CA GLN A 85 -0.32 -9.40 -1.18
C GLN A 85 0.31 -10.72 -0.75
N THR A 86 0.80 -10.80 0.49
CA THR A 86 1.31 -12.04 1.08
C THR A 86 0.21 -13.08 1.18
N ILE A 87 -0.96 -12.66 1.69
CA ILE A 87 -2.14 -13.50 1.78
C ILE A 87 -2.55 -13.99 0.39
N LEU A 88 -2.67 -13.08 -0.59
CA LEU A 88 -3.02 -13.43 -1.97
C LEU A 88 -2.04 -14.45 -2.56
N LEU A 89 -0.74 -14.24 -2.36
CA LEU A 89 0.30 -15.13 -2.87
C LEU A 89 0.20 -16.53 -2.26
N ILE A 90 -0.07 -16.64 -0.95
CA ILE A 90 -0.26 -17.93 -0.28
C ILE A 90 -1.48 -18.65 -0.85
N SER A 91 -2.57 -17.95 -1.14
CA SER A 91 -3.79 -18.54 -1.71
C SER A 91 -3.63 -19.13 -3.13
N LEU A 92 -2.52 -18.84 -3.81
CA LEU A 92 -2.21 -19.41 -5.13
C LEU A 92 -1.54 -20.80 -5.06
N PHE A 93 -1.19 -21.26 -3.86
CA PHE A 93 -0.58 -22.56 -3.59
C PHE A 93 -1.56 -23.49 -2.86
#